data_AF-A0A401H032-F1
#
_entry.id   AF-A0A401H032-F1
#
_cell.length_a   1.000
_cell.length_b   1.000
_cell.length_c   1.000
_cell.angle_alpha   90.00
_cell.angle_beta   90.00
_cell.angle_gamma   90.00
#
_symmetry.space_group_name_H-M   'P 1'
#
loop_
_entity.id
_entity.type
_entity.pdbx_description
1 polymer ?
#
loop_
_entity_poly.entity_id
_entity_poly.type
_entity_poly.pdbx_seq_one_letter_code
_entity_poly.pdbx_strand_id
1 'polypeptide(L)'
;MLRKMASRPRHMYLNIVWSSDGLSLGVLENFTECLQTFELLDGFLDLPGESEPSRTWPHVQSLHLADSITSIAMSHISLAFPNTRSFKCSATCSFAPQSPSHWAYLDEAEAPTCAPLIFPIRRLVLLDSGEEAMLAIVRHTSPVVLICSAFPEFFADVPPVAPDLKYLTIDSPGMNGEVSDIKSMSVLIARSLCTLPLVALSFRYKQRRFSTPIPMPTLKDIAQEVAAELPTLNYIHFDVRISRSKKKRIQQWYYVTLRQDGLAHMRSLNEQESGILKQRLDKLDRT
;
A
#
# COMPACT_ATOMS: atom_id res chain seq x y z
N MET A 1 21.91 22.02 15.48
CA MET A 1 21.13 21.81 16.72
C MET A 1 21.02 20.32 17.08
N LEU A 2 20.63 19.45 16.14
CA LEU A 2 20.48 17.99 16.36
C LEU A 2 21.75 17.27 16.87
N ARG A 3 22.95 17.64 16.39
CA ARG A 3 24.23 17.07 16.86
C ARG A 3 24.55 17.29 18.35
N LYS A 4 23.82 18.17 19.05
CA LYS A 4 24.05 18.48 20.47
C LYS A 4 22.95 17.93 21.39
N MET A 5 22.01 17.15 20.86
CA MET A 5 20.95 16.57 21.68
C MET A 5 21.50 15.40 22.51
N ALA A 6 21.30 15.46 23.82
CA ALA A 6 21.65 14.39 24.76
C ALA A 6 20.62 13.24 24.77
N SER A 7 19.41 13.50 24.25
CA SER A 7 18.38 12.47 24.12
C SER A 7 18.71 11.49 23.00
N ARG A 8 18.32 10.23 23.19
CA ARG A 8 18.44 9.13 22.22
C ARG A 8 17.08 8.81 21.61
N PRO A 9 16.57 9.64 20.67
CA PRO A 9 15.27 9.43 20.07
C PRO A 9 15.24 8.10 19.30
N ARG A 10 14.19 7.31 19.54
CA ARG A 10 13.88 6.12 18.73
C ARG A 10 13.08 6.45 17.48
N HIS A 11 12.37 7.57 17.51
CA HIS A 11 11.56 8.05 16.39
C HIS A 11 12.03 9.45 16.05
N MET A 12 12.37 9.67 14.79
CA MET A 12 12.74 10.98 14.30
C MET A 12 11.87 11.32 13.09
N TYR A 13 11.28 12.50 13.17
CA TYR A 13 10.49 13.11 12.13
C TYR A 13 11.15 14.43 11.76
N LEU A 14 11.53 14.56 10.50
CA LEU A 14 12.15 15.76 9.95
C LEU A 14 11.27 16.32 8.84
N ASN A 15 10.94 17.60 8.97
CA ASN A 15 10.27 18.37 7.95
C ASN A 15 11.18 19.57 7.65
N ILE A 16 11.98 19.46 6.59
CA ILE A 16 13.01 20.45 6.27
C ILE A 16 12.48 21.27 5.12
N VAL A 17 11.96 22.44 5.47
CA VAL A 17 11.44 23.37 4.47
C VAL A 17 12.62 23.96 3.69
N TRP A 18 12.88 23.41 2.51
CA TRP A 18 13.55 24.05 1.37
C TRP A 18 14.90 24.71 1.70
N SER A 19 15.84 23.95 2.25
CA SER A 19 17.25 24.34 2.20
C SER A 19 17.86 23.82 0.90
N SER A 20 18.49 24.69 0.11
CA SER A 20 19.26 24.31 -1.10
C SER A 20 20.31 23.24 -0.83
N ASP A 21 20.79 23.16 0.41
CA ASP A 21 21.95 22.38 0.79
C ASP A 21 21.61 20.93 1.18
N GLY A 22 20.33 20.57 1.18
CA GLY A 22 19.85 19.26 1.61
C GLY A 22 20.11 18.94 3.09
N LEU A 23 19.58 17.80 3.54
CA LEU A 23 19.95 17.23 4.84
C LEU A 23 21.15 16.31 4.66
N SER A 24 22.30 16.74 5.16
CA SER A 24 23.41 15.82 5.37
C SER A 24 23.03 14.80 6.45
N LEU A 25 23.08 13.52 6.09
CA LEU A 25 22.92 12.42 7.04
C LEU A 25 23.96 12.43 8.18
N GLY A 26 25.04 13.21 8.05
CA GLY A 26 25.97 13.50 9.14
C GLY A 26 25.30 14.13 10.38
N VAL A 27 24.06 14.60 10.26
CA VAL A 27 23.27 15.08 11.40
C VAL A 27 22.66 13.92 12.21
N LEU A 28 22.49 12.75 11.59
CA LEU A 28 21.89 11.56 12.20
C LEU A 28 22.93 10.61 12.84
N GLU A 29 24.23 10.92 12.75
CA GLU A 29 25.31 10.05 13.24
C GLU A 29 25.16 9.70 14.73
N ASN A 30 24.78 10.69 15.54
CA ASN A 30 24.59 10.51 16.98
C ASN A 30 23.40 9.61 17.34
N PHE A 31 22.56 9.25 16.36
CA PHE A 31 21.35 8.46 16.56
C PHE A 31 21.43 7.09 15.87
N THR A 32 22.56 6.74 15.27
CA THR A 32 22.80 5.46 14.57
C THR A 32 22.45 4.25 15.43
N GLU A 33 22.77 4.28 16.73
CA GLU A 33 22.52 3.18 17.67
C GLU A 33 21.07 3.09 18.20
N CYS A 34 20.26 4.13 18.06
CA CYS A 34 18.94 4.18 18.72
C CYS A 34 17.76 4.42 17.79
N LEU A 35 17.99 4.96 16.59
CA LEU A 35 16.94 5.34 15.67
C LEU A 35 16.26 4.09 15.09
N GLN A 36 14.95 3.98 15.30
CA GLN A 36 14.11 2.87 14.84
C GLN A 36 13.14 3.30 13.74
N THR A 37 12.63 4.53 13.81
CA THR A 37 11.77 5.12 12.80
C THR A 37 12.38 6.41 12.31
N PHE A 38 12.55 6.54 11.00
CA PHE A 38 12.99 7.75 10.35
C PHE A 38 11.98 8.20 9.31
N GLU A 39 11.48 9.42 9.47
CA GLU A 39 10.58 10.06 8.52
C GLU A 39 11.16 11.39 8.07
N LEU A 40 11.31 11.54 6.75
CA LEU A 40 11.69 12.77 6.08
C LEU A 40 10.53 13.17 5.17
N LEU A 41 9.83 14.26 5.51
CA LEU A 41 8.66 14.68 4.72
C LEU A 41 8.97 15.69 3.61
N ASP A 42 9.99 16.52 3.83
CA ASP A 42 10.40 17.57 2.92
C ASP A 42 11.92 17.72 3.04
N GLY A 43 12.57 17.98 1.92
CA GLY A 43 14.02 18.12 1.79
C GLY A 43 14.72 16.98 1.04
N PHE A 44 15.95 17.27 0.62
CA PHE A 44 16.83 16.33 -0.06
C PHE A 44 17.63 15.49 0.95
N LEU A 45 17.71 14.18 0.73
CA LEU A 45 18.57 13.29 1.50
C LEU A 45 19.93 13.17 0.79
N ASP A 46 20.99 13.78 1.33
CA ASP A 46 22.31 13.53 0.77
C ASP A 46 22.85 12.21 1.34
N LEU A 47 22.62 11.12 0.58
CA LEU A 47 23.24 9.85 0.92
C LEU A 47 24.73 9.91 0.58
N PRO A 48 25.61 9.48 1.49
CA PRO A 48 27.01 9.32 1.13
C PRO A 48 27.09 8.45 -0.13
N GLY A 49 27.71 8.99 -1.18
CA GLY A 49 27.97 8.23 -2.40
C GLY A 49 28.89 7.04 -2.14
N GLU A 50 29.29 6.35 -3.19
CA GLU A 50 30.20 5.19 -3.12
C GLU A 50 31.51 5.46 -2.34
N SER A 51 31.89 6.72 -2.16
CA SER A 51 33.10 7.15 -1.45
C SER A 51 33.02 7.13 0.09
N GLU A 52 31.83 7.06 0.71
CA GLU A 52 31.68 6.99 2.19
C GLU A 52 30.77 5.84 2.66
N PRO A 53 31.15 4.56 2.42
CA PRO A 53 30.31 3.39 2.72
C PRO A 53 30.07 3.10 4.22
N SER A 54 30.63 3.89 5.14
CA SER A 54 30.67 3.57 6.57
C SER A 54 29.44 4.02 7.37
N ARG A 55 28.56 4.84 6.81
CA ARG A 55 27.41 5.37 7.57
C ARG A 55 26.17 4.50 7.34
N THR A 56 25.86 3.69 8.34
CA THR A 56 24.68 2.83 8.36
C THR A 56 23.84 3.11 9.61
N TRP A 57 22.53 2.96 9.49
CA TRP A 57 21.55 3.04 10.57
C TRP A 57 20.88 1.69 10.74
N PRO A 58 21.60 0.70 11.30
CA PRO A 58 21.15 -0.70 11.35
C PRO A 58 19.92 -0.90 12.25
N HIS A 59 19.57 0.05 13.11
CA HIS A 59 18.39 -0.07 13.97
C HIS A 59 17.11 0.47 13.34
N VAL A 60 17.20 1.15 12.18
CA VAL A 60 16.02 1.69 11.50
C VAL A 60 15.23 0.56 10.88
N GLN A 61 13.98 0.42 11.34
CA GLN A 61 13.02 -0.58 10.89
C GLN A 61 11.91 0.03 10.05
N SER A 62 11.63 1.33 10.22
CA SER A 62 10.61 2.05 9.48
C SER A 62 11.21 3.30 8.85
N LEU A 63 11.16 3.37 7.52
CA LEU A 63 11.72 4.46 6.73
C LEU A 63 10.61 5.08 5.87
N HIS A 64 10.37 6.38 6.05
CA HIS A 64 9.41 7.14 5.26
C HIS A 64 10.10 8.33 4.61
N LEU A 65 10.04 8.40 3.30
CA LEU A 65 10.66 9.40 2.46
C LEU A 65 9.59 10.06 1.58
N ALA A 66 9.04 11.19 2.01
CA ALA A 66 8.15 12.00 1.19
C ALA A 66 8.93 13.07 0.40
N ASP A 67 8.21 13.82 -0.44
CA ASP A 67 8.61 14.94 -1.31
C ASP A 67 10.12 15.28 -1.45
N SER A 68 10.54 15.47 -2.71
CA SER A 68 11.82 16.10 -3.12
C SER A 68 13.14 15.33 -2.87
N ILE A 69 13.13 14.00 -3.04
CA ILE A 69 14.37 13.25 -3.26
C ILE A 69 14.68 13.23 -4.76
N THR A 70 15.63 14.05 -5.19
CA THR A 70 16.15 13.99 -6.56
C THR A 70 17.14 12.82 -6.68
N SER A 71 16.85 11.86 -7.56
CA SER A 71 17.81 10.88 -8.12
C SER A 71 18.69 10.08 -7.12
N ILE A 72 18.14 9.58 -6.02
CA ILE A 72 18.86 8.63 -5.16
C ILE A 72 18.60 7.20 -5.64
N ALA A 73 19.65 6.42 -5.85
CA ALA A 73 19.53 5.00 -6.16
C ALA A 73 18.99 4.22 -4.94
N MET A 74 18.01 3.34 -5.15
CA MET A 74 17.46 2.47 -4.09
C MET A 74 18.55 1.64 -3.40
N SER A 75 19.59 1.24 -4.13
CA SER A 75 20.75 0.52 -3.60
C SER A 75 21.39 1.30 -2.44
N HIS A 76 21.64 2.60 -2.59
CA HIS A 76 22.22 3.43 -1.55
C HIS A 76 21.32 3.53 -0.32
N ILE A 77 20.01 3.69 -0.51
CA ILE A 77 19.04 3.71 0.60
C ILE A 77 19.08 2.37 1.35
N SER A 78 19.12 1.26 0.60
CA SER A 78 19.16 -0.07 1.20
C SER A 78 20.44 -0.34 1.99
N LEU A 79 21.57 0.20 1.54
CA LEU A 79 22.85 0.10 2.26
C LEU A 79 22.87 0.96 3.52
N ALA A 80 22.32 2.17 3.47
CA ALA A 80 22.24 3.06 4.63
C ALA A 80 21.28 2.52 5.71
N PHE A 81 20.19 1.88 5.30
CA PHE A 81 19.14 1.38 6.19
C PHE A 81 18.87 -0.12 6.01
N PRO A 82 19.85 -1.00 6.28
CA PRO A 82 19.82 -2.40 5.85
C PRO A 82 18.73 -3.26 6.52
N ASN A 83 18.28 -2.88 7.72
CA ASN A 83 17.29 -3.63 8.50
C ASN A 83 15.86 -3.04 8.40
N THR A 84 15.60 -2.25 7.35
CA THR A 84 14.27 -1.68 7.10
C THR A 84 13.24 -2.79 6.87
N ARG A 85 12.14 -2.73 7.62
CA ARG A 85 10.99 -3.65 7.51
C ARG A 85 9.77 -2.98 6.86
N SER A 86 9.63 -1.67 7.03
CA SER A 86 8.56 -0.87 6.42
C SER A 86 9.20 0.30 5.67
N PHE A 87 9.00 0.35 4.36
CA PHE A 87 9.48 1.42 3.49
C PHE A 87 8.30 2.17 2.89
N LYS A 88 8.32 3.49 2.97
CA LYS A 88 7.34 4.36 2.34
C LYS A 88 8.04 5.44 1.56
N CYS A 89 7.67 5.59 0.30
CA CYS A 89 8.15 6.65 -0.57
C CYS A 89 6.96 7.24 -1.33
N SER A 90 6.73 8.54 -1.14
CA SER A 90 5.69 9.27 -1.89
C SER A 90 6.26 10.26 -2.89
N ALA A 91 7.58 10.39 -2.97
CA ALA A 91 8.25 11.25 -3.93
C ALA A 91 8.21 10.64 -5.34
N THR A 92 8.18 11.49 -6.37
CA THR A 92 8.39 11.12 -7.78
C THR A 92 9.87 10.78 -8.04
N CYS A 93 10.41 9.87 -7.24
CA CYS A 93 11.80 9.43 -7.34
C CYS A 93 12.02 8.79 -8.70
N SER A 94 12.90 9.39 -9.49
CA SER A 94 13.52 8.71 -10.62
C SER A 94 14.64 7.85 -10.06
N PHE A 95 14.39 6.55 -9.94
CA PHE A 95 15.42 5.61 -9.52
C PHE A 95 16.28 5.30 -10.74
N ALA A 96 17.58 5.60 -10.64
CA ALA A 96 18.52 5.21 -11.66
C ALA A 96 18.51 3.66 -11.78
N PRO A 97 18.56 3.10 -13.00
CA PRO A 97 18.71 1.67 -13.21
C PRO A 97 20.10 1.26 -12.76
N GLN A 98 20.24 0.97 -11.47
CA GLN A 98 21.48 0.50 -10.86
C GLN A 98 21.25 -0.85 -10.19
N SER A 99 22.32 -1.40 -9.63
CA SER A 99 22.39 -2.68 -8.96
C SER A 99 21.16 -3.00 -8.12
N PRO A 100 20.70 -4.26 -8.10
CA PRO A 100 19.53 -4.70 -7.33
C PRO A 100 19.63 -4.20 -5.88
N SER A 101 18.68 -3.37 -5.44
CA SER A 101 18.54 -3.08 -4.02
C SER A 101 18.04 -4.33 -3.31
N HIS A 102 18.62 -4.65 -2.16
CA HIS A 102 18.22 -5.82 -1.39
C HIS A 102 18.04 -5.45 0.07
N TRP A 103 16.78 -5.37 0.50
CA TRP A 103 16.42 -5.34 1.91
C TRP A 103 16.02 -6.74 2.35
N ALA A 104 16.90 -7.43 3.07
CA ALA A 104 16.67 -8.80 3.53
C ALA A 104 15.42 -8.95 4.43
N TYR A 105 14.96 -7.86 5.06
CA TYR A 105 13.88 -7.87 6.04
C TYR A 105 12.67 -7.02 5.65
N LEU A 106 12.60 -6.51 4.42
CA LEU A 106 11.48 -5.67 4.02
C LEU A 106 10.20 -6.49 3.92
N ASP A 107 9.23 -6.12 4.75
CA ASP A 107 7.93 -6.79 4.87
C ASP A 107 6.83 -5.96 4.19
N GLU A 108 6.96 -4.62 4.26
CA GLU A 108 5.96 -3.68 3.78
C GLU A 108 6.61 -2.58 2.93
N ALA A 109 6.06 -2.33 1.74
CA ALA A 109 6.49 -1.25 0.87
C ALA A 109 5.30 -0.44 0.35
N GLU A 110 5.41 0.89 0.44
CA GLU A 110 4.56 1.86 -0.24
C GLU A 110 5.48 2.68 -1.14
N ALA A 111 5.35 2.53 -2.46
CA ALA A 111 6.29 3.13 -3.39
C ALA A 111 5.60 3.55 -4.70
N PRO A 112 6.13 4.58 -5.39
CA PRO A 112 5.74 4.87 -6.76
C PRO A 112 6.21 3.75 -7.70
N THR A 113 5.59 3.64 -8.87
CA THR A 113 5.90 2.61 -9.88
C THR A 113 7.33 2.60 -10.41
N CYS A 114 8.09 3.68 -10.21
CA CYS A 114 9.45 3.76 -10.68
C CYS A 114 10.44 2.99 -9.77
N ALA A 115 10.01 2.50 -8.60
CA ALA A 115 10.89 1.82 -7.66
C ALA A 115 11.26 0.40 -8.15
N PRO A 116 12.56 0.08 -8.33
CA PRO A 116 13.01 -1.26 -8.74
C PRO A 116 12.94 -2.26 -7.57
N LEU A 117 11.74 -2.56 -7.09
CA LEU A 117 11.50 -3.56 -6.05
C LEU A 117 11.50 -4.95 -6.69
N ILE A 118 12.66 -5.60 -6.68
CA ILE A 118 12.91 -6.87 -7.39
C ILE A 118 13.13 -8.06 -6.46
N PHE A 119 12.47 -8.06 -5.30
CA PHE A 119 12.56 -9.10 -4.28
C PHE A 119 11.19 -9.27 -3.60
N PRO A 120 10.93 -10.41 -2.92
CA PRO A 120 9.64 -10.67 -2.27
C PRO A 120 9.26 -9.62 -1.22
N ILE A 121 8.01 -9.15 -1.24
CA ILE A 121 7.47 -8.20 -0.26
C ILE A 121 6.05 -8.63 0.10
N ARG A 122 5.80 -8.93 1.37
CA ARG A 122 4.49 -9.43 1.82
C ARG A 122 3.37 -8.42 1.58
N ARG A 123 3.57 -7.15 1.92
CA ARG A 123 2.58 -6.08 1.75
C ARG A 123 3.09 -5.00 0.82
N LEU A 124 2.38 -4.81 -0.28
CA LEU A 124 2.72 -3.82 -1.30
C LEU A 124 1.59 -2.80 -1.49
N VAL A 125 1.95 -1.52 -1.53
CA VAL A 125 1.06 -0.40 -1.82
C VAL A 125 1.61 0.35 -3.03
N LEU A 126 0.85 0.35 -4.13
CA LEU A 126 1.19 1.00 -5.40
C LEU A 126 0.14 2.06 -5.72
N LEU A 127 0.49 3.32 -5.47
CA LEU A 127 -0.37 4.47 -5.78
C LEU A 127 0.07 5.11 -7.10
N ASP A 128 -0.90 5.58 -7.89
CA ASP A 128 -0.69 6.41 -9.10
C ASP A 128 0.39 5.90 -10.06
N SER A 129 0.07 4.84 -10.79
CA SER A 129 1.07 3.98 -11.43
C SER A 129 0.60 3.46 -12.79
N GLY A 130 1.52 3.37 -13.77
CA GLY A 130 1.25 2.71 -15.05
C GLY A 130 1.09 1.21 -14.87
N GLU A 131 0.11 0.60 -15.52
CA GLU A 131 -0.29 -0.79 -15.27
C GLU A 131 0.81 -1.81 -15.58
N GLU A 132 1.58 -1.61 -16.65
CA GLU A 132 2.70 -2.50 -17.00
C GLU A 132 3.80 -2.50 -15.93
N ALA A 133 4.18 -1.32 -15.44
CA ALA A 133 5.17 -1.17 -14.37
C ALA A 133 4.65 -1.76 -13.06
N MET A 134 3.37 -1.55 -12.76
CA MET A 134 2.69 -2.14 -11.60
C MET A 134 2.74 -3.67 -11.65
N LEU A 135 2.42 -4.26 -12.80
CA LEU A 135 2.43 -5.71 -12.99
C LEU A 135 3.85 -6.29 -12.87
N ALA A 136 4.85 -5.59 -13.38
CA ALA A 136 6.25 -5.98 -13.22
C ALA A 136 6.67 -6.01 -11.74
N ILE A 137 6.32 -4.97 -10.97
CA ILE A 137 6.61 -4.94 -9.52
C ILE A 137 5.86 -6.06 -8.82
N VAL A 138 4.57 -6.26 -9.10
CA VAL A 138 3.76 -7.34 -8.49
C VAL A 138 4.39 -8.71 -8.80
N ARG A 139 4.86 -8.94 -10.03
CA ARG A 139 5.54 -10.19 -10.41
C ARG A 139 6.82 -10.43 -9.62
N HIS A 140 7.62 -9.39 -9.39
CA HIS A 140 8.88 -9.56 -8.66
C HIS A 140 8.68 -9.69 -7.14
N THR A 141 7.66 -9.01 -6.61
CA THR A 141 7.40 -8.96 -5.16
C THR A 141 6.48 -10.06 -4.67
N SER A 142 5.64 -10.62 -5.56
CA SER A 142 4.63 -11.65 -5.28
C SER A 142 3.90 -11.42 -3.95
N PRO A 143 3.19 -10.28 -3.79
CA PRO A 143 2.68 -9.87 -2.50
C PRO A 143 1.49 -10.70 -2.03
N VAL A 144 1.39 -10.88 -0.72
CA VAL A 144 0.24 -11.49 -0.04
C VAL A 144 -0.88 -10.46 0.19
N VAL A 145 -0.48 -9.19 0.37
CA VAL A 145 -1.39 -8.06 0.52
C VAL A 145 -1.04 -6.99 -0.53
N LEU A 146 -1.99 -6.66 -1.39
CA LEU A 146 -1.83 -5.63 -2.42
C LEU A 146 -2.84 -4.51 -2.22
N ILE A 147 -2.37 -3.27 -2.27
CA ILE A 147 -3.20 -2.06 -2.34
C ILE A 147 -2.79 -1.33 -3.61
N CYS A 148 -3.69 -1.17 -4.57
CA CYS A 148 -3.36 -0.55 -5.84
C CYS A 148 -4.50 0.29 -6.42
N SER A 149 -4.16 1.16 -7.38
CA SER A 149 -5.12 1.90 -8.19
C SER A 149 -4.97 1.52 -9.66
N ALA A 150 -5.83 0.64 -10.16
CA ALA A 150 -5.77 0.10 -11.52
C ALA A 150 -7.16 -0.04 -12.15
N PHE A 151 -7.22 -0.16 -13.47
CA PHE A 151 -8.43 -0.47 -14.22
C PHE A 151 -8.76 -1.98 -14.13
N PRO A 152 -10.00 -2.42 -14.41
CA PRO A 152 -10.41 -3.82 -14.27
C PRO A 152 -9.55 -4.79 -15.08
N GLU A 153 -9.08 -4.37 -16.26
CA GLU A 153 -8.30 -5.18 -17.19
C GLU A 153 -6.99 -5.68 -16.54
N PHE A 154 -6.34 -4.83 -15.72
CA PHE A 154 -5.15 -5.20 -14.95
C PHE A 154 -5.34 -6.46 -14.11
N PHE A 155 -6.53 -6.68 -13.55
CA PHE A 155 -6.78 -7.79 -12.63
C PHE A 155 -6.86 -9.15 -13.33
N ALA A 156 -6.98 -9.20 -14.66
CA ALA A 156 -6.87 -10.45 -15.41
C ALA A 156 -5.45 -11.02 -15.40
N ASP A 157 -4.44 -10.15 -15.27
CA ASP A 157 -3.02 -10.54 -15.30
C ASP A 157 -2.42 -10.76 -13.90
N VAL A 158 -3.13 -10.40 -12.83
CA VAL A 158 -2.67 -10.55 -11.43
C VAL A 158 -2.52 -12.01 -11.00
N PRO A 159 -3.48 -12.93 -11.27
CA PRO A 159 -3.40 -14.30 -10.78
C PRO A 159 -2.09 -15.05 -11.10
N PRO A 160 -1.54 -15.01 -12.33
CA PRO A 160 -0.29 -15.70 -12.64
C PRO A 160 0.95 -15.06 -12.00
N VAL A 161 0.91 -13.79 -11.61
CA VAL A 161 2.08 -13.06 -11.08
C VAL A 161 2.09 -12.93 -9.55
N ALA A 162 0.95 -13.12 -8.89
CA ALA A 162 0.82 -13.09 -7.43
C ALA A 162 -0.15 -14.20 -6.95
N PRO A 163 0.22 -15.49 -7.14
CA PRO A 163 -0.68 -16.61 -6.86
C PRO A 163 -1.06 -16.74 -5.38
N ASP A 164 -0.22 -16.22 -4.48
CA ASP A 164 -0.44 -16.26 -3.03
C ASP A 164 -1.17 -15.02 -2.48
N LEU A 165 -1.72 -14.16 -3.36
CA LEU A 165 -2.44 -12.96 -2.95
C LEU A 165 -3.71 -13.32 -2.16
N LYS A 166 -3.77 -12.88 -0.91
CA LYS A 166 -4.87 -13.17 0.04
C LYS A 166 -5.71 -11.95 0.41
N TYR A 167 -5.16 -10.74 0.29
CA TYR A 167 -5.90 -9.51 0.52
C TYR A 167 -5.61 -8.46 -0.55
N LEU A 168 -6.65 -8.00 -1.24
CA LEU A 168 -6.57 -6.95 -2.24
C LEU A 168 -7.41 -5.74 -1.85
N THR A 169 -6.84 -4.54 -1.99
CA THR A 169 -7.56 -3.27 -1.94
C THR A 169 -7.39 -2.49 -3.23
N ILE A 170 -8.50 -2.06 -3.81
CA ILE A 170 -8.55 -1.40 -5.10
C ILE A 170 -9.05 0.02 -4.91
N ASP A 171 -8.18 0.99 -5.18
CA ASP A 171 -8.50 2.40 -5.30
C ASP A 171 -8.93 2.69 -6.74
N SER A 172 -10.24 2.81 -6.99
CA SER A 172 -10.75 2.96 -8.35
C SER A 172 -10.51 4.38 -8.90
N PRO A 173 -9.78 4.53 -10.02
CA PRO A 173 -9.62 5.83 -10.66
C PRO A 173 -10.90 6.22 -11.42
N GLY A 174 -11.51 7.35 -11.03
CA GLY A 174 -12.29 8.16 -11.97
C GLY A 174 -13.71 7.71 -12.36
N MET A 175 -14.37 6.81 -11.64
CA MET A 175 -15.72 6.38 -12.00
C MET A 175 -16.79 7.48 -11.84
N ASN A 176 -17.85 7.38 -12.66
CA ASN A 176 -19.04 8.23 -12.53
C ASN A 176 -19.77 7.99 -11.20
N GLY A 177 -19.47 6.86 -10.53
CA GLY A 177 -20.01 6.51 -9.24
C GLY A 177 -21.49 6.15 -9.29
N GLU A 178 -21.96 5.73 -10.48
CA GLU A 178 -23.26 5.10 -10.66
C GLU A 178 -23.22 3.69 -10.09
N VAL A 179 -24.36 3.24 -9.55
CA VAL A 179 -24.48 1.93 -8.90
C VAL A 179 -24.22 0.80 -9.89
N SER A 180 -24.74 0.92 -11.11
CA SER A 180 -24.54 -0.04 -12.21
C SER A 180 -23.06 -0.22 -12.55
N ASP A 181 -22.31 0.87 -12.61
CA ASP A 181 -20.87 0.84 -12.86
C ASP A 181 -20.15 0.12 -11.73
N ILE A 182 -20.42 0.50 -10.47
CA ILE A 182 -19.79 -0.13 -9.31
C ILE A 182 -20.07 -1.63 -9.27
N LYS A 183 -21.32 -2.04 -9.53
CA LYS A 183 -21.70 -3.45 -9.59
C LYS A 183 -20.94 -4.19 -10.70
N SER A 184 -21.06 -3.73 -11.94
CA SER A 184 -20.47 -4.40 -13.11
C SER A 184 -18.97 -4.57 -12.96
N MET A 185 -18.32 -3.52 -12.45
CA MET A 185 -16.88 -3.49 -12.21
C MET A 185 -16.44 -4.41 -11.08
N SER A 186 -17.13 -4.37 -9.94
CA SER A 186 -16.80 -5.24 -8.80
C SER A 186 -16.88 -6.71 -9.20
N VAL A 187 -17.93 -7.07 -9.95
CA VAL A 187 -18.16 -8.44 -10.43
C VAL A 187 -17.13 -8.84 -11.50
N LEU A 188 -16.80 -7.96 -12.45
CA LEU A 188 -15.78 -8.21 -13.47
C LEU A 188 -14.40 -8.46 -12.84
N ILE A 189 -14.01 -7.62 -11.87
CA ILE A 189 -12.76 -7.78 -11.12
C ILE A 189 -12.79 -9.11 -10.34
N ALA A 190 -13.90 -9.41 -9.67
CA ALA A 190 -14.03 -10.65 -8.90
C ALA A 190 -13.85 -11.90 -9.78
N ARG A 191 -14.46 -11.92 -10.96
CA ARG A 191 -14.27 -12.99 -11.96
C ARG A 191 -12.81 -13.13 -12.37
N SER A 192 -12.14 -12.01 -12.62
CA SER A 192 -10.73 -12.00 -13.03
C SER A 192 -9.80 -12.58 -11.96
N LEU A 193 -10.21 -12.52 -10.69
CA LEU A 193 -9.44 -12.98 -9.53
C LEU A 193 -9.90 -14.35 -9.00
N CYS A 194 -10.81 -15.06 -9.69
CA CYS A 194 -11.49 -16.25 -9.16
C CYS A 194 -10.57 -17.43 -8.80
N THR A 195 -9.36 -17.47 -9.36
CA THR A 195 -8.38 -18.53 -9.09
C THR A 195 -7.48 -18.24 -7.89
N LEU A 196 -7.53 -17.02 -7.32
CA LEU A 196 -6.67 -16.63 -6.21
C LEU A 196 -7.27 -17.06 -4.86
N PRO A 197 -6.42 -17.34 -3.85
CA PRO A 197 -6.86 -17.67 -2.49
C PRO A 197 -7.27 -16.42 -1.69
N LEU A 198 -7.99 -15.49 -2.32
CA LEU A 198 -8.40 -14.22 -1.70
C LEU A 198 -9.32 -14.47 -0.51
N VAL A 199 -8.92 -13.98 0.65
CA VAL A 199 -9.70 -14.01 1.90
C VAL A 199 -10.48 -12.71 2.08
N ALA A 200 -9.94 -11.58 1.60
CA ALA A 200 -10.57 -10.27 1.67
C ALA A 200 -10.38 -9.45 0.38
N LEU A 201 -11.41 -8.69 0.02
CA LEU A 201 -11.41 -7.78 -1.12
C LEU A 201 -12.04 -6.44 -0.72
N SER A 202 -11.33 -5.34 -0.95
CA SER A 202 -11.78 -4.00 -0.58
C SER A 202 -11.83 -3.09 -1.79
N PHE A 203 -12.99 -2.53 -2.08
CA PHE A 203 -13.17 -1.53 -3.11
C PHE A 203 -13.26 -0.13 -2.50
N ARG A 204 -12.44 0.80 -3.01
CA ARG A 204 -12.46 2.21 -2.63
C ARG A 204 -12.87 3.04 -3.84
N TYR A 205 -14.06 3.63 -3.76
CA TYR A 205 -14.66 4.41 -4.84
C TYR A 205 -14.70 5.89 -4.48
N LYS A 206 -14.46 6.73 -5.50
CA LYS A 206 -14.71 8.17 -5.43
C LYS A 206 -15.98 8.47 -6.22
N GLN A 207 -17.03 8.88 -5.53
CA GLN A 207 -18.32 9.23 -6.14
C GLN A 207 -18.35 10.71 -6.52
N ARG A 208 -18.91 11.04 -7.70
CA ARG A 208 -19.06 12.42 -8.18
C ARG A 208 -19.99 13.24 -7.28
N ARG A 209 -19.87 14.56 -7.36
CA ARG A 209 -20.50 15.53 -6.43
C ARG A 209 -22.03 15.46 -6.32
N PHE A 210 -22.69 15.01 -7.38
CA PHE A 210 -24.15 15.08 -7.50
C PHE A 210 -24.84 13.71 -7.48
N SER A 211 -24.08 12.64 -7.26
CA SER A 211 -24.64 11.30 -7.22
C SER A 211 -25.35 11.06 -5.89
N THR A 212 -26.45 10.31 -5.95
CA THR A 212 -27.16 9.86 -4.75
C THR A 212 -26.29 8.88 -3.97
N PRO A 213 -26.25 8.96 -2.62
CA PRO A 213 -25.56 7.96 -1.82
C PRO A 213 -26.12 6.56 -2.10
N ILE A 214 -25.24 5.58 -2.24
CA ILE A 214 -25.64 4.21 -2.51
C ILE A 214 -26.29 3.64 -1.23
N PRO A 215 -27.52 3.12 -1.30
CA PRO A 215 -28.14 2.47 -0.16
C PRO A 215 -27.34 1.25 0.31
N MET A 216 -27.28 1.03 1.63
CA MET A 216 -26.61 -0.14 2.21
C MET A 216 -27.15 -1.49 1.68
N PRO A 217 -28.47 -1.69 1.50
CA PRO A 217 -28.98 -2.93 0.90
C PRO A 217 -28.37 -3.20 -0.48
N THR A 218 -28.27 -2.16 -1.31
CA THR A 218 -27.67 -2.27 -2.64
C THR A 218 -26.19 -2.65 -2.59
N LEU A 219 -25.41 -2.08 -1.65
CA LEU A 219 -24.01 -2.49 -1.47
C LEU A 219 -23.89 -3.94 -0.99
N LYS A 220 -24.84 -4.40 -0.16
CA LYS A 220 -24.89 -5.79 0.28
C LYS A 220 -25.19 -6.72 -0.91
N ASP A 221 -26.15 -6.37 -1.76
CA ASP A 221 -26.47 -7.16 -2.96
C ASP A 221 -25.25 -7.31 -3.87
N ILE A 222 -24.52 -6.20 -4.12
CA ILE A 222 -23.27 -6.21 -4.89
C ILE A 222 -22.21 -7.08 -4.18
N ALA A 223 -22.08 -7.00 -2.86
CA ALA A 223 -21.16 -7.84 -2.10
C ALA A 223 -21.49 -9.34 -2.29
N GLN A 224 -22.76 -9.70 -2.27
CA GLN A 224 -23.18 -11.10 -2.46
C GLN A 224 -22.83 -11.62 -3.86
N GLU A 225 -23.02 -10.80 -4.89
CA GLU A 225 -22.62 -11.14 -6.26
C GLU A 225 -21.10 -11.30 -6.39
N VAL A 226 -20.32 -10.37 -5.83
CA VAL A 226 -18.85 -10.48 -5.79
C VAL A 226 -18.41 -11.75 -5.06
N ALA A 227 -19.03 -12.06 -3.92
CA ALA A 227 -18.70 -13.25 -3.16
C ALA A 227 -19.07 -14.53 -3.91
N ALA A 228 -20.13 -14.53 -4.73
CA ALA A 228 -20.50 -15.68 -5.56
C ALA A 228 -19.42 -16.02 -6.59
N GLU A 229 -18.76 -15.01 -7.15
CA GLU A 229 -17.66 -15.17 -8.12
C GLU A 229 -16.33 -15.60 -7.46
N LEU A 230 -16.17 -15.37 -6.14
CA LEU A 230 -14.95 -15.66 -5.39
C LEU A 230 -15.23 -16.61 -4.21
N PRO A 231 -15.13 -17.95 -4.40
CA PRO A 231 -15.47 -18.94 -3.37
C PRO A 231 -14.63 -18.85 -2.09
N THR A 232 -13.37 -18.45 -2.20
CA THR A 232 -12.42 -18.33 -1.07
C THR A 232 -12.67 -17.10 -0.20
N LEU A 233 -13.46 -16.15 -0.70
CA LEU A 233 -13.63 -14.84 -0.08
C LEU A 233 -14.47 -14.93 1.19
N ASN A 234 -13.95 -14.38 2.28
CA ASN A 234 -14.65 -14.30 3.56
C ASN A 234 -15.15 -12.88 3.83
N TYR A 235 -14.45 -11.86 3.33
CA TYR A 235 -14.71 -10.47 3.65
C TYR A 235 -14.73 -9.58 2.40
N ILE A 236 -15.74 -8.71 2.32
CA ILE A 236 -15.82 -7.66 1.30
C ILE A 236 -15.95 -6.31 1.97
N HIS A 237 -15.25 -5.31 1.48
CA HIS A 237 -15.34 -3.94 1.96
C HIS A 237 -15.69 -2.97 0.83
N PHE A 238 -16.59 -2.05 1.12
CA PHE A 238 -16.88 -0.89 0.29
C PHE A 238 -16.54 0.38 1.06
N ASP A 239 -15.66 1.20 0.48
CA ASP A 239 -15.31 2.54 0.93
C ASP A 239 -15.70 3.56 -0.14
N VAL A 240 -16.90 4.11 -0.03
CA VAL A 240 -17.44 5.06 -1.01
C VAL A 240 -17.29 6.48 -0.45
N ARG A 241 -16.45 7.29 -1.11
CA ARG A 241 -16.19 8.69 -0.75
C ARG A 241 -16.98 9.62 -1.67
N ILE A 242 -17.90 10.40 -1.13
CA ILE A 242 -18.60 11.45 -1.88
C ILE A 242 -17.73 12.72 -1.87
N SER A 243 -17.35 13.22 -3.04
CA SER A 243 -16.40 14.34 -3.21
C SER A 243 -16.69 15.55 -2.29
N ARG A 244 -15.62 16.13 -1.70
CA ARG A 244 -15.56 17.36 -0.86
C ARG A 244 -16.29 17.36 0.49
N SER A 245 -17.19 16.42 0.77
CA SER A 245 -17.76 16.28 2.12
C SER A 245 -17.09 15.15 2.88
N LYS A 246 -16.15 15.47 3.78
CA LYS A 246 -15.61 14.48 4.74
C LYS A 246 -16.72 13.80 5.56
N LYS A 247 -17.90 14.44 5.66
CA LYS A 247 -19.06 13.96 6.43
C LYS A 247 -19.89 12.89 5.70
N LYS A 248 -19.67 12.65 4.40
CA LYS A 248 -20.45 11.68 3.61
C LYS A 248 -19.53 10.60 3.03
N ARG A 249 -19.04 9.74 3.91
CA ARG A 249 -18.25 8.54 3.57
C ARG A 249 -19.03 7.32 4.03
N ILE A 250 -19.19 6.35 3.14
CA ILE A 250 -19.74 5.04 3.48
C ILE A 250 -18.56 4.08 3.60
N GLN A 251 -18.39 3.48 4.77
CA GLN A 251 -17.44 2.39 4.97
C GLN A 251 -18.19 1.21 5.55
N GLN A 252 -18.29 0.13 4.79
CA GLN A 252 -19.04 -1.05 5.23
C GLN A 252 -18.26 -2.32 4.88
N TRP A 253 -18.01 -3.12 5.91
CA TRP A 253 -17.52 -4.49 5.76
C TRP A 253 -18.68 -5.48 5.79
N TYR A 254 -18.60 -6.49 4.94
CA TYR A 254 -19.50 -7.62 4.89
C TYR A 254 -18.71 -8.91 5.11
N TYR A 255 -19.24 -9.81 5.92
CA TYR A 255 -18.69 -11.12 6.17
C TYR A 255 -19.61 -12.19 5.58
N VAL A 256 -19.04 -13.13 4.83
CA VAL A 256 -19.74 -14.29 4.28
C VAL A 256 -20.05 -15.26 5.42
N THR A 257 -21.32 -15.45 5.73
CA THR A 257 -21.77 -16.35 6.80
C THR A 257 -22.07 -17.75 6.31
N LEU A 258 -22.58 -17.87 5.08
CA LEU A 258 -23.00 -19.13 4.49
C LEU A 258 -22.90 -19.03 2.96
N ARG A 259 -22.58 -20.15 2.30
CA ARG A 259 -22.65 -20.31 0.85
C ARG A 259 -23.60 -21.49 0.58
N GLN A 260 -24.69 -21.23 -0.13
CA GLN A 260 -25.68 -22.25 -0.47
C GLN A 260 -26.14 -22.01 -1.92
N ASP A 261 -26.12 -23.06 -2.74
CA ASP A 261 -26.60 -23.03 -4.13
C ASP A 261 -25.98 -21.91 -4.98
N GLY A 262 -24.69 -21.63 -4.78
CA GLY A 262 -23.98 -20.55 -5.48
C GLY A 262 -24.28 -19.13 -4.96
N LEU A 263 -25.18 -19.00 -3.99
CA LEU A 263 -25.50 -17.73 -3.34
C LEU A 263 -24.70 -17.56 -2.05
N ALA A 264 -24.05 -16.40 -1.91
CA ALA A 264 -23.40 -16.00 -0.68
C ALA A 264 -24.38 -15.24 0.22
N HIS A 265 -24.58 -15.71 1.44
CA HIS A 265 -25.25 -14.96 2.49
C HIS A 265 -24.22 -14.16 3.27
N MET A 266 -24.54 -12.88 3.50
CA MET A 266 -23.61 -11.96 4.15
C MET A 266 -24.27 -11.21 5.31
N ARG A 267 -23.48 -10.94 6.34
CA ARG A 267 -23.82 -10.00 7.41
C ARG A 267 -22.91 -8.77 7.34
N SER A 268 -23.46 -7.61 7.67
CA SER A 268 -22.63 -6.43 7.93
C SER A 268 -21.83 -6.64 9.22
N LEU A 269 -20.59 -6.16 9.21
CA LEU A 269 -19.79 -6.02 10.42
C LEU A 269 -20.06 -4.65 11.04
N ASN A 270 -20.12 -4.60 12.37
CA ASN A 270 -20.11 -3.33 13.09
C ASN A 270 -18.70 -2.71 13.12
N GLU A 271 -18.56 -1.52 13.70
CA GLU A 271 -17.28 -0.79 13.74
C GLU A 271 -16.19 -1.54 14.52
N GLN A 272 -16.55 -2.13 15.66
CA GLN A 272 -15.60 -2.88 16.50
C GLN A 272 -15.08 -4.13 15.76
N GLU A 273 -15.97 -4.92 15.18
CA GLU A 273 -15.62 -6.09 14.38
C GLU A 273 -14.75 -5.70 13.17
N SER A 274 -15.09 -4.60 12.50
CA SER A 274 -14.31 -4.06 11.38
C SER A 274 -12.90 -3.64 11.81
N GLY A 275 -12.75 -3.05 13.01
CA GLY A 275 -11.46 -2.69 13.57
C GLY A 275 -10.56 -3.90 13.83
N ILE A 276 -11.11 -4.95 14.45
CA ILE A 276 -10.41 -6.22 14.71
C ILE A 276 -10.00 -6.89 13.39
N LEU A 277 -10.91 -6.92 12.41
CA LEU A 277 -10.64 -7.50 11.09
C LEU A 277 -9.46 -6.79 10.40
N LYS A 278 -9.43 -5.46 10.38
CA LYS A 278 -8.33 -4.69 9.77
C LYS A 278 -6.98 -5.05 10.39
N GLN A 279 -6.90 -5.12 11.72
CA GLN A 279 -5.68 -5.52 12.42
C GLN A 279 -5.24 -6.94 12.06
N ARG A 280 -6.19 -7.87 11.85
CA ARG A 280 -5.90 -9.23 11.42
C ARG A 280 -5.39 -9.27 9.97
N LEU A 281 -6.02 -8.53 9.07
CA LEU A 281 -5.61 -8.44 7.66
C LEU A 281 -4.24 -7.78 7.50
N ASP A 282 -3.89 -6.82 8.35
CA ASP A 282 -2.56 -6.19 8.33
C ASP A 282 -1.44 -7.16 8.74
N LYS A 283 -1.74 -8.13 9.61
CA LYS A 283 -0.80 -9.17 10.08
C LYS A 283 -0.84 -10.47 9.27
N LEU A 284 -1.56 -10.48 8.15
CA LEU A 284 -1.78 -11.69 7.37
C LEU A 284 -0.44 -12.24 6.85
N ASP A 285 -0.18 -13.52 7.13
CA ASP A 285 1.07 -14.25 6.85
C ASP A 285 2.36 -13.62 7.40
N ARG A 286 2.27 -12.86 8.49
CA ARG A 286 3.45 -12.38 9.23
C ARG A 286 3.93 -13.50 10.16
N THR A 287 4.89 -14.31 9.70
CA THR A 287 5.58 -15.34 10.51
C THR A 287 6.70 -14.75 11.36
#